data_AF-A0A1J4SRN9-F1
#
_entry.id   AF-A0A1J4SRN9-F1
#
_cell.length_a   1.000
_cell.length_b   1.000
_cell.length_c   1.000
_cell.angle_alpha   90.00
_cell.angle_beta   90.00
_cell.angle_gamma   90.00
#
_symmetry.space_group_name_H-M   'P 1'
#
loop_
_entity.id
_entity.type
_entity.pdbx_description
1 polymer ?
#
loop_
_entity_poly.entity_id
_entity_poly.type
_entity_poly.pdbx_seq_one_letter_code
_entity_poly.pdbx_strand_id
1 'polypeptide(L)'
;MDDYLKEALEIVKAQASVRTMTEDEITSMVKKLVRGIQAIAADAPMQSVDEEVACEPGKCVREKTITCCVCGKAFKLITKKHLASHGLTPPEYREKYGYKKGMPLVCKSLQRDRRKKMKEMELWKKRGAKK
;
A
#
# COMPACT_ATOMS: atom_id res chain seq x y z
N MET A 1 -14.69 28.17 -11.71
CA MET A 1 -14.41 26.78 -12.15
C MET A 1 -13.36 26.76 -13.24
N ASP A 2 -13.39 27.74 -14.15
CA ASP A 2 -12.40 27.91 -15.24
C ASP A 2 -10.98 28.28 -14.76
N ASP A 3 -10.82 28.97 -13.62
CA ASP A 3 -9.50 29.37 -13.11
C ASP A 3 -8.61 28.18 -12.77
N TYR A 4 -9.16 27.13 -12.12
CA TYR A 4 -8.41 25.90 -11.82
C TYR A 4 -7.94 25.15 -13.06
N LEU A 5 -8.69 25.29 -14.16
CA LEU A 5 -8.34 24.65 -15.42
C LEU A 5 -7.21 25.41 -16.12
N LYS A 6 -7.20 26.74 -16.04
CA LYS A 6 -6.07 27.57 -16.49
C LYS A 6 -4.80 27.29 -15.69
N GLU A 7 -4.89 27.22 -14.37
CA GLU A 7 -3.76 26.90 -13.50
C GLU A 7 -3.20 25.49 -13.78
N ALA A 8 -4.06 24.49 -13.94
CA ALA A 8 -3.64 23.14 -14.29
C ALA A 8 -2.92 23.08 -15.65
N LEU A 9 -3.39 23.84 -16.65
CA LEU A 9 -2.74 23.91 -17.97
C LEU A 9 -1.36 24.56 -17.91
N GLU A 10 -1.17 25.60 -17.10
CA GLU A 10 0.15 26.23 -16.91
C GLU A 10 1.15 25.25 -16.28
N ILE A 11 0.72 24.46 -15.29
CA ILE A 11 1.57 23.41 -14.67
C ILE A 11 1.96 22.35 -15.70
N VAL A 12 1.01 21.89 -16.51
CA VAL A 12 1.27 20.85 -17.53
C VAL A 12 2.17 21.38 -18.65
N LYS A 13 2.00 22.65 -19.05
CA LYS A 13 2.88 23.33 -20.01
C LYS A 13 4.32 23.44 -19.50
N ALA A 14 4.51 23.77 -18.22
CA ALA A 14 5.83 23.78 -17.60
C ALA A 14 6.46 22.38 -17.59
N GLN A 15 5.68 21.34 -17.26
CA GLN A 15 6.15 19.95 -17.23
C GLN A 15 6.50 19.41 -18.62
N ALA A 16 5.69 19.71 -19.63
CA ALA A 16 5.93 19.35 -21.03
C ALA A 16 7.16 20.05 -21.61
N SER A 17 7.58 21.18 -21.04
CA SER A 17 8.81 21.88 -21.43
C SER A 17 10.07 21.18 -20.90
N VAL A 18 9.96 20.39 -19.83
CA VAL A 18 11.09 19.66 -19.21
C VAL A 18 11.25 18.26 -19.79
N ARG A 19 10.15 17.60 -20.16
CA ARG A 19 10.15 16.23 -20.68
C ARG A 19 9.13 16.07 -21.80
N THR A 20 9.48 15.31 -22.83
CA THR A 20 8.52 14.87 -23.85
C THR A 20 7.46 13.94 -23.24
N MET A 21 6.21 14.29 -23.44
CA MET A 21 5.05 13.60 -22.87
C MET A 21 4.15 13.07 -23.98
N THR A 22 3.48 11.96 -23.71
CA THR A 22 2.43 11.43 -24.59
C THR A 22 1.10 12.14 -24.38
N GLU A 23 0.21 12.11 -25.37
CA GLU A 23 -1.12 12.74 -25.31
C GLU A 23 -1.98 12.21 -24.15
N ASP A 24 -1.91 10.90 -23.89
CA ASP A 24 -2.61 10.26 -22.77
C ASP A 24 -2.07 10.72 -21.40
N GLU A 25 -0.75 10.90 -21.27
CA GLU A 25 -0.14 11.40 -20.04
C GLU A 25 -0.55 12.85 -19.76
N ILE A 26 -0.60 13.70 -20.80
CA ILE A 26 -1.00 15.12 -20.69
C ILE A 26 -2.45 15.20 -20.21
N THR A 27 -3.38 14.49 -20.87
CA THR A 27 -4.79 14.53 -20.51
C THR A 27 -5.05 13.94 -19.11
N SER A 28 -4.32 12.89 -18.72
CA SER A 28 -4.37 12.31 -17.38
C SER A 28 -3.87 13.29 -16.31
N MET A 29 -2.76 14.00 -16.56
CA MET A 29 -2.24 15.00 -15.63
C MET A 29 -3.18 16.18 -15.44
N VAL A 30 -3.74 16.74 -16.52
CA VAL A 30 -4.70 17.86 -16.43
C VAL A 30 -5.88 17.47 -15.55
N LYS A 31 -6.49 16.29 -15.77
CA LYS A 31 -7.62 15.79 -14.96
C LYS A 31 -7.25 15.64 -13.49
N LYS A 32 -6.06 15.13 -13.18
CA LYS A 32 -5.57 14.96 -11.80
C LYS A 32 -5.32 16.30 -11.12
N LEU A 33 -4.71 17.25 -11.81
CA LEU A 33 -4.40 18.58 -11.26
C LEU A 33 -5.67 19.39 -11.01
N VAL A 34 -6.63 19.40 -11.93
CA VAL A 34 -7.91 20.10 -11.71
C VAL A 34 -8.64 19.55 -10.48
N ARG A 35 -8.71 18.22 -10.33
CA ARG A 35 -9.30 17.58 -9.14
C ARG A 35 -8.52 17.89 -7.86
N GLY A 36 -7.18 17.86 -7.94
CA GLY A 36 -6.31 18.14 -6.81
C GLY A 36 -6.44 19.58 -6.32
N ILE A 37 -6.42 20.55 -7.23
CA ILE A 37 -6.56 21.98 -6.91
C ILE A 37 -7.97 22.26 -6.36
N GLN A 38 -9.01 21.67 -6.94
CA GLN A 38 -10.38 21.78 -6.40
C GLN A 38 -10.50 21.19 -4.99
N ALA A 39 -9.89 20.03 -4.72
CA ALA A 39 -9.89 19.43 -3.39
C ALA A 39 -9.18 20.30 -2.35
N ILE A 40 -8.02 20.88 -2.73
CA ILE A 40 -7.27 21.82 -1.88
C ILE A 40 -8.08 23.09 -1.63
N ALA A 41 -8.70 23.66 -2.66
CA ALA A 41 -9.49 24.89 -2.55
C ALA A 41 -10.76 24.71 -1.72
N ALA A 42 -11.34 23.50 -1.69
CA ALA A 42 -12.54 23.19 -0.93
C ALA A 42 -12.28 22.79 0.54
N ASP A 43 -11.01 22.77 0.99
CA ASP A 43 -10.58 22.19 2.28
C ASP A 43 -11.17 20.79 2.53
N ALA A 44 -11.54 20.10 1.44
CA ALA A 44 -12.11 18.77 1.51
C ALA A 44 -10.96 17.80 1.65
N PRO A 45 -11.02 16.83 2.59
CA PRO A 45 -10.00 15.81 2.68
C PRO A 45 -9.90 15.15 1.32
N MET A 46 -8.72 15.28 0.71
CA MET A 46 -8.31 14.58 -0.50
C MET A 46 -8.63 13.11 -0.25
N GLN A 47 -9.79 12.65 -0.75
CA GLN A 47 -9.98 11.23 -0.97
C GLN A 47 -8.94 10.93 -2.02
N SER A 48 -7.79 10.43 -1.55
CA SER A 48 -6.85 9.81 -2.44
C SER A 48 -7.67 8.84 -3.26
N VAL A 49 -7.76 9.14 -4.55
CA VAL A 49 -8.02 8.15 -5.58
C VAL A 49 -6.80 7.23 -5.58
N ASP A 50 -6.57 6.56 -4.44
CA ASP A 50 -5.98 5.25 -4.44
C ASP A 50 -7.03 4.42 -5.14
N GLU A 51 -6.81 4.33 -6.45
CA GLU A 51 -7.08 3.17 -7.28
C GLU A 51 -7.69 2.03 -6.47
N GLU A 52 -8.77 1.49 -7.01
CA GLU A 52 -9.19 0.11 -6.80
C GLU A 52 -8.00 -0.82 -7.14
N VAL A 53 -6.94 -0.80 -6.34
CA VAL A 53 -5.91 -1.80 -6.37
C VAL A 53 -6.60 -2.95 -5.68
N ALA A 54 -7.27 -3.77 -6.50
CA ALA A 54 -7.40 -5.19 -6.28
C ALA A 54 -6.04 -5.63 -5.74
N CYS A 55 -5.94 -5.69 -4.41
CA CYS A 55 -4.66 -5.76 -3.73
C CYS A 55 -4.23 -7.21 -3.86
N GLU A 56 -3.59 -7.52 -4.99
CA GLU A 56 -3.01 -8.83 -5.21
C GLU A 56 -2.10 -9.11 -4.02
N PRO A 57 -2.26 -10.24 -3.32
CA PRO A 57 -1.54 -10.53 -2.08
C PRO A 57 -0.02 -10.46 -2.24
N GLY A 58 0.48 -10.62 -3.47
CA GLY A 58 1.89 -10.44 -3.83
C GLY A 58 2.37 -8.99 -3.91
N LYS A 59 1.52 -8.04 -4.31
CA LYS A 59 1.84 -6.61 -4.46
C LYS A 59 1.74 -5.84 -3.13
N CYS A 60 0.87 -6.29 -2.21
CA CYS A 60 0.70 -5.64 -0.91
C CYS A 60 1.87 -5.96 0.06
N VAL A 61 2.68 -6.99 -0.21
CA VAL A 61 3.85 -7.37 0.61
C VAL A 61 5.15 -6.90 -0.06
N ARG A 62 5.66 -5.75 0.37
CA ARG A 62 6.96 -5.18 -0.05
C ARG A 62 8.12 -5.72 0.81
N GLU A 63 9.34 -5.36 0.44
CA GLU A 63 10.54 -5.80 1.20
C GLU A 63 10.57 -5.26 2.63
N LYS A 64 10.29 -3.96 2.80
CA LYS A 64 10.36 -3.27 4.11
C LYS A 64 8.99 -3.07 4.76
N THR A 65 7.92 -3.09 3.98
CA THR A 65 6.55 -2.76 4.43
C THR A 65 5.53 -3.75 3.88
N ILE A 66 4.37 -3.83 4.54
CA ILE A 66 3.17 -4.53 4.12
C ILE A 66 2.01 -3.53 4.19
N THR A 67 1.27 -3.38 3.10
CA THR A 67 0.11 -2.48 3.03
C THR A 67 -1.15 -3.24 3.42
N CYS A 68 -1.97 -2.66 4.29
CA CYS A 68 -3.26 -3.23 4.65
C CYS A 68 -4.28 -2.97 3.53
N CYS A 69 -4.94 -4.01 3.05
CA CYS A 69 -5.91 -3.94 1.96
C CYS A 69 -7.26 -3.32 2.38
N VAL A 70 -7.49 -3.14 3.69
CA VAL A 70 -8.71 -2.50 4.22
C VAL A 70 -8.54 -0.99 4.34
N CYS A 71 -7.36 -0.54 4.76
CA CYS A 71 -7.15 0.87 5.14
C CYS A 71 -6.03 1.58 4.37
N GLY A 72 -5.33 0.91 3.45
CA GLY A 72 -4.24 1.48 2.65
C GLY A 72 -2.97 1.82 3.46
N LYS A 73 -2.98 1.67 4.79
CA LYS A 73 -1.83 2.02 5.63
C LYS A 73 -0.71 1.00 5.51
N ALA A 74 0.52 1.50 5.42
CA ALA A 74 1.73 0.70 5.38
C ALA A 74 2.25 0.39 6.79
N PHE A 75 2.45 -0.89 7.09
CA PHE A 75 3.00 -1.39 8.34
C PHE A 75 4.23 -2.27 8.09
N LYS A 76 4.98 -2.65 9.13
CA LYS A 76 5.97 -3.75 9.03
C LYS A 76 5.33 -5.12 9.26
N LEU A 77 4.23 -5.14 9.99
CA LEU A 77 3.48 -6.33 10.39
C LEU A 77 2.01 -5.93 10.55
N ILE A 78 1.10 -6.66 9.90
CA ILE A 78 -0.33 -6.53 10.20
C ILE A 78 -0.60 -7.33 11.48
N THR A 79 -0.85 -6.62 12.57
CA THR A 79 -1.13 -7.22 13.88
C THR A 79 -2.59 -7.60 14.02
N LYS A 80 -2.87 -8.57 14.90
CA LYS A 80 -4.23 -8.98 15.25
C LYS A 80 -5.07 -7.81 15.79
N LYS A 81 -4.47 -6.85 16.50
CA LYS A 81 -5.18 -5.67 17.00
C LYS A 81 -5.64 -4.74 15.87
N HIS A 82 -4.84 -4.60 14.81
CA HIS A 82 -5.25 -3.83 13.63
C HIS A 82 -6.37 -4.52 12.85
N LEU A 83 -6.34 -5.84 12.74
CA LEU A 83 -7.45 -6.58 12.13
C LEU A 83 -8.72 -6.49 12.97
N ALA A 84 -8.60 -6.54 14.31
CA ALA A 84 -9.71 -6.37 15.22
C ALA A 84 -10.35 -4.98 15.15
N SER A 85 -9.59 -3.92 14.89
CA SER A 85 -10.18 -2.59 14.64
C SER A 85 -11.05 -2.53 13.37
N HIS A 86 -10.83 -3.46 12.44
CA HIS A 86 -11.67 -3.63 11.23
C HIS A 86 -12.76 -4.68 11.41
N GLY A 87 -12.91 -5.27 12.61
CA GLY A 87 -13.85 -6.35 12.86
C GLY A 87 -13.51 -7.66 12.14
N LEU A 88 -12.27 -7.82 11.66
CA LEU A 88 -11.84 -9.00 10.92
C LEU A 88 -10.91 -9.87 11.74
N THR A 89 -11.05 -11.19 11.61
CA THR A 89 -10.05 -12.12 12.11
C THR A 89 -8.94 -12.37 11.07
N PRO A 90 -7.74 -12.80 11.49
CA PRO A 90 -6.66 -13.17 10.56
C PRO A 90 -7.04 -14.21 9.49
N PRO A 91 -7.84 -15.27 9.75
CA PRO A 91 -8.28 -16.16 8.68
C PRO A 91 -9.26 -15.47 7.70
N GLU A 92 -10.24 -14.71 8.20
CA GLU A 92 -11.20 -13.99 7.34
C GLU A 92 -10.53 -12.96 6.45
N TYR A 93 -9.56 -12.20 6.98
CA TYR A 93 -8.76 -11.27 6.20
C TYR A 93 -8.00 -11.98 5.07
N ARG A 94 -7.49 -13.20 5.32
CA ARG A 94 -6.79 -13.95 4.28
C ARG A 94 -7.74 -14.43 3.18
N GLU A 95 -8.93 -14.86 3.56
CA GLU A 95 -9.94 -15.34 2.61
C GLU A 95 -10.50 -14.19 1.76
N LYS A 96 -10.86 -13.07 2.39
CA LYS A 96 -11.33 -11.84 1.73
C LYS A 96 -10.35 -11.30 0.69
N TYR A 97 -9.05 -11.36 0.98
CA TYR A 97 -8.01 -10.76 0.14
C TYR A 97 -7.14 -11.80 -0.59
N GLY A 98 -7.55 -13.07 -0.63
CA GLY A 98 -6.89 -14.12 -1.42
C GLY A 98 -5.49 -14.55 -0.93
N TYR A 99 -5.13 -14.29 0.33
CA TYR A 99 -3.87 -14.79 0.90
C TYR A 99 -3.93 -16.31 1.15
N LYS A 100 -2.82 -17.02 0.87
CA LYS A 100 -2.70 -18.45 1.21
C LYS A 100 -2.93 -18.68 2.72
N LYS A 101 -3.68 -19.73 3.05
CA LYS A 101 -3.91 -20.17 4.44
C LYS A 101 -2.54 -20.43 5.11
N GLY A 102 -2.31 -19.79 6.26
CA GLY A 102 -1.04 -19.88 7.00
C GLY A 102 0.07 -18.91 6.55
N MET A 103 -0.15 -18.11 5.50
CA MET A 103 0.84 -17.09 5.12
C MET A 103 0.95 -16.02 6.22
N PRO A 104 2.19 -15.64 6.60
CA PRO A 104 2.40 -14.57 7.57
C PRO A 104 2.13 -13.21 6.94
N LEU A 105 1.34 -12.38 7.64
CA LEU A 105 1.01 -10.99 7.24
C LEU A 105 2.14 -10.03 7.66
N VAL A 106 3.37 -10.33 7.23
CA VAL A 106 4.60 -9.64 7.62
C VAL A 106 5.35 -9.22 6.35
N CYS A 107 6.11 -8.13 6.38
CA CYS A 107 7.07 -7.81 5.31
C CYS A 107 8.18 -8.87 5.16
N LYS A 108 8.75 -8.96 3.94
CA LYS A 108 9.75 -10.00 3.59
C LYS A 108 11.03 -9.91 4.43
N SER A 109 11.48 -8.70 4.79
CA SER A 109 12.67 -8.50 5.63
C SER A 109 12.50 -9.12 7.01
N LEU A 110 11.41 -8.78 7.71
CA LEU A 110 11.16 -9.28 9.06
C LEU A 110 10.89 -10.80 9.06
N GLN A 111 10.32 -11.34 7.98
CA GLN A 111 10.20 -12.80 7.82
C GLN A 111 11.57 -13.48 7.68
N ARG A 112 12.50 -12.90 6.90
CA ARG A 112 13.89 -13.38 6.78
C ARG A 112 14.61 -13.31 8.13
N ASP A 113 14.48 -12.21 8.86
CA ASP A 113 15.13 -12.02 10.16
C ASP A 113 14.64 -13.03 11.20
N ARG A 114 13.32 -13.28 11.25
CA ARG A 114 12.76 -14.34 12.10
C ARG A 114 13.30 -15.72 11.73
N ARG A 115 13.38 -16.03 10.42
CA ARG A 115 13.97 -17.30 9.97
C ARG A 115 15.44 -17.42 10.34
N LYS A 116 16.24 -16.36 10.21
CA LYS A 116 17.66 -16.33 10.62
C LYS A 116 17.81 -16.57 12.11
N LYS A 117 17.08 -15.82 12.96
CA LYS A 117 17.09 -16.00 14.41
C LYS A 117 16.68 -17.41 14.84
N MET A 118 15.66 -17.98 14.20
CA MET A 118 15.24 -19.36 14.49
C MET A 118 16.29 -20.41 14.13
N LYS A 119 17.06 -20.19 13.05
CA LYS A 119 18.19 -21.05 12.68
C LYS A 119 19.34 -20.90 13.66
N GLU A 120 19.71 -19.67 14.01
CA GLU A 120 20.80 -19.37 14.95
C GLU A 120 20.54 -19.97 16.35
N MET A 121 19.31 -19.86 16.85
CA MET A 121 18.98 -20.35 18.18
C MET A 121 18.75 -21.88 18.23
N GLU A 122 18.75 -22.57 17.09
CA GLU A 122 18.55 -24.02 16.95
C GLU A 122 17.45 -24.60 17.87
N LEU A 123 16.32 -23.90 18.05
CA LEU A 123 15.28 -24.27 19.02
C LEU A 123 14.76 -25.70 18.84
N TRP A 124 14.85 -26.23 17.62
CA TRP A 124 14.44 -27.59 17.29
C TRP A 124 15.37 -28.67 17.88
N LYS A 125 16.66 -28.37 18.11
CA LYS A 125 17.59 -29.27 18.82
C LYS A 125 17.31 -29.31 20.32
N LYS A 126 16.93 -28.18 20.93
CA LYS A 126 16.61 -28.11 22.37
C LYS A 126 15.34 -28.90 22.76
N ARG A 127 14.43 -29.16 21.82
CA ARG A 127 13.23 -29.98 22.06
C ARG A 127 13.48 -31.49 22.09
N GLY A 128 14.62 -31.96 21.58
CA GLY A 128 14.99 -33.39 21.61
C GLY A 128 15.74 -33.83 22.89
N ALA A 129 16.13 -32.89 23.76
CA ALA A 129 16.96 -33.15 24.94
C ALA A 129 16.17 -33.47 26.23
N LYS A 130 14.83 -33.62 26.15
CA LYS A 130 14.03 -34.23 27.21
C LYS A 130 13.74 -35.68 26.82
N LYS A 131 14.66 -36.58 27.14
CA LYS A 131 14.37 -38.00 27.32
C LYS A 131 14.85 -38.39 28.71
#